data_AF-A0A518APY3-F1
#
_entry.id   AF-A0A518APY3-F1
#
_cell.length_a   1.000
_cell.length_b   1.000
_cell.length_c   1.000
_cell.angle_alpha   90.00
_cell.angle_beta   90.00
_cell.angle_gamma   90.00
#
_symmetry.space_group_name_H-M   'P 1'
#
loop_
_entity.id
_entity.type
_entity.pdbx_description
1 polymer ?
#
loop_
_entity_poly.entity_id
_entity_poly.type
_entity_poly.pdbx_seq_one_letter_code
_entity_poly.pdbx_strand_id
1 'polypeptide(L)'
;MTRRIVSTEDTCGGNPRVEGTRLTCANIVQTLTFGEMSLREFLTVYDYLTRQDVAECVEYCAARKCISDRVVSYCQQCSLDESTAVGQEAEEGGLQWEDEEKLDIWLHACELLRDL
;
A
#
# COMPACT_ATOMS: atom_id res chain seq x y z
N MET A 1 1.78 -20.97 -4.38
CA MET A 1 2.77 -20.67 -3.32
C MET A 1 2.77 -19.18 -3.12
N THR A 2 2.82 -18.74 -1.87
CA THR A 2 2.87 -17.33 -1.49
C THR A 2 4.23 -16.73 -1.81
N ARG A 3 4.23 -15.53 -2.38
CA ARG A 3 5.42 -14.75 -2.71
C ARG A 3 5.79 -13.84 -1.54
N ARG A 4 7.08 -13.55 -1.41
CA ARG A 4 7.58 -12.68 -0.35
C ARG A 4 7.36 -11.21 -0.69
N ILE A 5 7.28 -10.39 0.34
CA ILE A 5 7.38 -8.93 0.20
C ILE A 5 8.85 -8.55 0.22
N VAL A 6 9.29 -7.80 -0.80
CA VAL A 6 10.68 -7.37 -0.95
C VAL A 6 10.76 -5.86 -1.18
N SER A 7 11.86 -5.25 -0.75
CA SER A 7 12.17 -3.83 -0.91
C SER A 7 13.61 -3.73 -1.44
N THR A 8 13.77 -3.20 -2.65
CA THR A 8 15.07 -3.08 -3.33
C THR A 8 15.16 -1.74 -4.05
N GLU A 9 16.31 -1.06 -3.96
CA GLU A 9 16.52 0.30 -4.50
C GLU A 9 16.22 0.41 -6.00
N ASP A 10 16.50 -0.64 -6.75
CA ASP A 10 16.40 -0.69 -8.21
C ASP A 10 14.96 -0.78 -8.76
N THR A 11 13.99 -1.10 -7.91
CA THR A 11 12.62 -1.39 -8.34
C THR A 11 11.59 -0.66 -7.48
N CYS A 12 10.64 0.01 -8.12
CA CYS A 12 9.59 0.79 -7.45
C CYS A 12 10.14 1.81 -6.45
N GLY A 13 11.36 2.34 -6.68
CA GLY A 13 12.01 3.30 -5.79
C GLY A 13 12.31 2.77 -4.39
N GLY A 14 12.44 1.45 -4.21
CA GLY A 14 12.61 0.84 -2.89
C GLY A 14 11.30 0.47 -2.20
N ASN A 15 10.14 0.78 -2.76
CA ASN A 15 8.87 0.53 -2.08
C ASN A 15 8.60 -0.98 -1.92
N PRO A 16 8.00 -1.42 -0.80
CA PRO A 16 7.67 -2.82 -0.56
C PRO A 16 6.71 -3.34 -1.63
N ARG A 17 7.03 -4.49 -2.22
CA ARG A 17 6.28 -5.08 -3.33
C ARG A 17 6.28 -6.60 -3.28
N VAL A 18 5.37 -7.22 -4.03
CA VAL A 18 5.38 -8.66 -4.24
C VAL A 18 6.60 -9.06 -5.08
N GLU A 19 7.40 -10.01 -4.59
CA GLU A 19 8.60 -10.53 -5.24
C GLU A 19 8.33 -10.96 -6.70
N GLY A 20 9.20 -10.53 -7.62
CA GLY A 20 9.05 -10.82 -9.05
C GLY A 20 8.04 -9.92 -9.80
N THR A 21 7.45 -8.93 -9.13
CA THR A 21 6.49 -8.00 -9.74
C THR A 21 6.93 -6.54 -9.55
N ARG A 22 6.20 -5.62 -10.19
CA ARG A 22 6.25 -4.17 -9.89
C ARG A 22 4.98 -3.69 -9.16
N LEU A 23 4.27 -4.60 -8.51
CA LEU A 23 3.04 -4.31 -7.79
C LEU A 23 3.36 -4.10 -6.32
N THR A 24 3.31 -2.85 -5.86
CA THR A 24 3.63 -2.50 -4.47
C THR A 24 2.50 -2.89 -3.53
N CYS A 25 2.81 -3.08 -2.24
CA CYS A 25 1.79 -3.30 -1.22
C CYS A 25 0.79 -2.12 -1.21
N ALA A 26 1.27 -0.89 -1.43
CA ALA A 26 0.43 0.31 -1.54
C ALA A 26 -0.56 0.21 -2.70
N ASN A 27 -0.13 -0.23 -3.89
CA ASN A 27 -1.04 -0.37 -5.03
C ASN A 27 -2.16 -1.35 -4.71
N ILE A 28 -1.83 -2.50 -4.10
CA ILE A 28 -2.82 -3.52 -3.74
C ILE A 28 -3.81 -2.96 -2.72
N VAL A 29 -3.32 -2.41 -1.61
CA VAL A 29 -4.19 -1.91 -0.54
C VAL A 29 -5.06 -0.76 -1.05
N GLN A 30 -4.48 0.26 -1.69
CA GLN A 30 -5.25 1.39 -2.21
C GLN A 30 -6.28 0.97 -3.26
N THR A 31 -5.95 0.02 -4.15
CA THR A 31 -6.91 -0.46 -5.16
C THR A 31 -8.09 -1.17 -4.51
N LEU A 32 -7.86 -1.98 -3.47
CA LEU A 32 -8.92 -2.71 -2.79
C LEU A 32 -9.70 -1.86 -1.79
N THR A 33 -9.09 -0.77 -1.30
CA THR A 33 -9.67 0.16 -0.33
C THR A 33 -10.49 1.26 -1.00
N PHE A 34 -9.92 1.92 -2.01
CA PHE A 34 -10.54 3.09 -2.66
C PHE A 34 -11.01 2.80 -4.08
N GLY A 35 -10.56 1.71 -4.69
CA GLY A 35 -10.98 1.35 -6.02
C GLY A 35 -12.37 0.72 -6.01
N GLU A 36 -13.04 0.80 -7.16
CA GLU A 36 -14.31 0.11 -7.40
C GLU A 36 -14.12 -1.41 -7.65
N MET A 37 -12.91 -1.93 -7.43
CA MET A 37 -12.52 -3.28 -7.81
C MET A 37 -12.54 -4.22 -6.60
N SER A 38 -13.37 -5.26 -6.66
CA SER A 38 -13.36 -6.33 -5.66
C SER A 38 -12.07 -7.16 -5.73
N LEU A 39 -11.75 -7.87 -4.64
CA LEU A 39 -10.63 -8.83 -4.62
C LEU A 39 -10.70 -9.87 -5.75
N ARG A 40 -11.90 -10.34 -6.10
CA ARG A 40 -12.09 -11.32 -7.17
C ARG A 40 -11.72 -10.72 -8.53
N GLU A 41 -12.17 -9.51 -8.80
CA GLU A 41 -11.83 -8.79 -10.04
C GLU A 41 -10.35 -8.46 -10.09
N PHE A 42 -9.78 -8.04 -8.97
CA PHE A 42 -8.35 -7.82 -8.81
C PHE A 42 -7.54 -9.06 -9.17
N LEU A 43 -7.89 -10.21 -8.63
CA LEU A 43 -7.24 -11.49 -8.96
C LEU A 43 -7.56 -12.00 -10.36
N THR A 44 -8.57 -11.45 -11.04
CA THR A 44 -8.82 -11.73 -12.46
C THR A 44 -7.89 -10.91 -13.35
N VAL A 45 -7.61 -9.65 -12.97
CA VAL A 45 -6.66 -8.78 -13.66
C VAL A 45 -5.21 -9.20 -13.39
N TYR A 46 -4.91 -9.57 -12.15
CA TYR A 46 -3.60 -10.02 -11.68
C TYR A 46 -3.63 -11.53 -11.40
N ASP A 47 -3.93 -12.32 -12.44
CA ASP A 47 -4.13 -13.78 -12.39
C ASP A 47 -2.93 -14.59 -11.90
N TYR A 48 -1.74 -14.01 -11.97
CA TYR A 48 -0.51 -14.58 -11.43
C TYR A 48 -0.41 -14.47 -9.90
N LEU A 49 -1.23 -13.64 -9.26
CA LEU A 49 -1.31 -13.51 -7.81
C LEU A 49 -2.31 -14.48 -7.20
N THR A 50 -2.08 -14.81 -5.95
CA THR A 50 -2.99 -15.59 -5.12
C THR A 50 -3.66 -14.69 -4.08
N ARG A 51 -4.78 -15.15 -3.52
CA ARG A 51 -5.38 -14.50 -2.33
C ARG A 51 -4.37 -14.33 -1.20
N GLN A 52 -3.50 -15.31 -0.99
CA GLN A 52 -2.48 -15.24 0.04
C GLN A 52 -1.43 -14.16 -0.26
N ASP A 53 -1.04 -13.94 -1.52
CA ASP A 53 -0.13 -12.83 -1.88
C ASP A 53 -0.72 -11.47 -1.52
N VAL A 54 -2.02 -11.29 -1.77
CA VAL A 54 -2.76 -10.08 -1.39
C VAL A 54 -2.84 -9.94 0.12
N ALA A 55 -3.20 -11.02 0.83
CA ALA A 55 -3.30 -11.03 2.28
C ALA A 55 -1.96 -10.67 2.94
N GLU A 56 -0.84 -11.24 2.49
CA GLU A 56 0.50 -10.86 3.00
C GLU A 56 0.82 -9.38 2.78
N CYS A 57 0.42 -8.79 1.65
CA CYS A 57 0.62 -7.35 1.41
C CYS A 57 -0.18 -6.49 2.39
N VAL A 58 -1.46 -6.85 2.59
CA VAL A 58 -2.34 -6.14 3.51
C VAL A 58 -1.83 -6.29 4.95
N GLU A 59 -1.45 -7.50 5.36
CA GLU A 59 -0.87 -7.77 6.68
C GLU A 59 0.47 -7.03 6.87
N TYR A 60 1.34 -7.01 5.86
CA TYR A 60 2.60 -6.28 5.89
C TYR A 60 2.39 -4.81 6.22
N CYS A 61 1.42 -4.17 5.56
CA CYS A 61 1.02 -2.80 5.81
C CYS A 61 0.37 -2.64 7.20
N ALA A 62 -0.60 -3.49 7.54
CA ALA A 62 -1.36 -3.41 8.80
C ALA A 62 -0.47 -3.57 10.04
N ALA A 63 0.49 -4.50 9.99
CA ALA A 63 1.45 -4.77 11.05
C ALA A 63 2.66 -3.82 11.05
N ARG A 64 2.71 -2.85 10.12
CA ARG A 64 3.81 -1.87 9.98
C ARG A 64 5.18 -2.56 9.89
N LYS A 65 5.27 -3.69 9.20
CA LYS A 65 6.51 -4.50 9.09
C LYS A 65 7.66 -3.71 8.47
N CYS A 66 7.38 -2.65 7.72
CA CYS A 66 8.39 -1.71 7.23
C CYS A 66 9.26 -1.10 8.34
N ILE A 67 8.70 -0.86 9.53
CA ILE A 67 9.43 -0.32 10.68
C ILE A 67 10.46 -1.34 11.21
N SER A 68 10.09 -2.64 11.23
CA SER A 68 10.97 -3.70 11.72
C SER A 68 11.99 -4.16 10.68
N ASP A 69 11.58 -4.25 9.41
CA ASP A 69 12.31 -4.99 8.37
C ASP A 69 13.39 -4.15 7.65
N ARG A 70 13.61 -2.90 8.10
CA ARG A 70 14.55 -1.94 7.48
C ARG A 70 14.36 -1.83 5.97
N VAL A 71 13.16 -1.42 5.56
CA VAL A 71 12.87 -1.18 4.13
C VAL A 71 13.70 -0.02 3.58
N VAL A 72 13.93 -0.04 2.27
CA VAL A 72 14.61 1.03 1.54
C VAL A 72 13.74 2.30 1.49
N SER A 73 12.44 2.13 1.27
CA SER A 73 11.46 3.21 1.18
C SER A 73 10.13 2.76 1.76
N TYR A 74 9.32 3.71 2.23
CA TYR A 74 7.96 3.45 2.68
C TYR A 74 6.98 3.30 1.51
N CYS A 75 5.80 2.76 1.79
CA CYS A 75 4.71 2.72 0.82
C CYS A 75 4.30 4.15 0.40
N GLN A 76 3.80 4.32 -0.83
CA GLN A 76 3.32 5.64 -1.27
C GLN A 76 2.18 6.14 -0.38
N GLN A 77 2.26 7.41 0.03
CA GLN A 77 1.31 8.06 0.94
C GLN A 77 1.19 7.37 2.31
N CYS A 78 2.22 6.63 2.73
CA CYS A 78 2.23 6.03 4.04
C CYS A 78 2.36 7.11 5.12
N SER A 79 1.47 7.11 6.10
CA SER A 79 1.52 8.03 7.25
C SER A 79 2.77 7.88 8.13
N LEU A 80 3.53 6.79 7.93
CA LEU A 80 4.81 6.54 8.59
C LEU A 80 6.00 7.12 7.81
N ASP A 81 5.79 7.59 6.59
CA ASP A 81 6.83 8.22 5.77
C ASP A 81 7.04 9.67 6.22
N GLU A 82 7.96 9.88 7.14
CA GLU A 82 8.31 11.21 7.64
C GLU A 82 8.85 12.15 6.55
N SER A 83 9.26 11.64 5.39
CA SER A 83 9.66 12.48 4.25
C SER A 83 8.47 13.23 3.63
N THR A 84 7.25 12.72 3.80
CA THR A 84 6.01 13.39 3.34
C THR A 84 5.51 14.48 4.29
N ALA A 85 6.04 14.55 5.52
CA ALA A 85 5.67 15.59 6.48
C ALA A 85 6.32 16.96 6.18
N VAL A 86 7.36 16.99 5.34
CA VAL A 86 8.09 18.21 4.95
C VAL A 86 7.60 18.70 3.59
N GLY A 87 6.37 19.23 3.54
CA GLY A 87 5.78 19.70 2.29
C GLY A 87 4.53 20.56 2.39
N GLN A 88 4.15 21.01 3.59
CA GLN A 88 3.02 21.94 3.77
C GLN A 88 3.51 23.33 4.18
N GLU A 89 4.36 23.95 3.35
CA GLU A 89 4.25 25.40 3.17
C GLU A 89 3.21 25.60 2.06
N ALA A 90 2.00 25.97 2.47
CA ALA A 90 0.85 26.15 1.60
C ALA A 90 1.14 27.24 0.56
N GLU A 91 1.36 26.85 -0.70
CA GLU A 91 1.12 27.76 -1.81
C GLU A 91 -0.40 27.97 -1.92
N GLU A 92 -0.82 29.21 -1.65
CA GLU A 92 -2.20 29.69 -1.80
C GLU A 92 -2.68 29.48 -3.25
N GLY A 93 -3.29 28.34 -3.51
CA GLY A 93 -3.83 28.02 -4.84
C GLY A 93 -4.14 26.55 -5.13
N GLY A 94 -4.00 25.65 -4.16
CA GLY A 94 -4.31 24.22 -4.33
C GLY A 94 -5.75 23.89 -4.00
N LEU A 95 -6.40 23.09 -4.86
CA LEU A 95 -7.72 22.50 -4.64
C LEU A 95 -7.88 22.03 -3.19
N GLN A 96 -8.90 22.57 -2.53
CA GLN A 96 -9.28 22.24 -1.17
C GLN A 96 -9.88 20.83 -1.17
N TRP A 97 -9.04 19.83 -0.95
CA TRP A 97 -9.52 18.51 -0.56
C TRP A 97 -9.94 18.65 0.90
N GLU A 98 -11.23 18.60 1.18
CA GLU A 98 -11.75 18.68 2.53
C GLU A 98 -11.08 17.59 3.38
N ASP A 99 -10.49 18.00 4.50
CA ASP A 99 -9.64 17.18 5.40
C ASP A 99 -10.32 15.91 5.98
N GLU A 100 -11.57 15.64 5.64
CA GLU A 100 -12.38 14.54 6.19
C GLU A 100 -12.14 13.18 5.51
N GLU A 101 -11.42 13.12 4.39
CA GLU A 101 -11.06 11.86 3.71
C GLU A 101 -9.55 11.56 3.71
N LYS A 102 -8.82 11.96 4.76
CA LYS A 102 -7.63 11.19 5.18
C LYS A 102 -8.08 9.87 5.79
N LEU A 103 -8.80 9.08 4.99
CA LEU A 103 -9.12 7.70 5.27
C LEU A 103 -7.80 6.99 5.48
N ASP A 104 -7.52 6.71 6.74
CA ASP A 104 -6.32 6.02 7.11
C ASP A 104 -6.33 4.67 6.39
N ILE A 105 -5.48 4.55 5.37
CA ILE A 105 -5.27 3.33 4.59
C ILE A 105 -5.06 2.14 5.57
N TRP A 106 -4.52 2.41 6.77
CA TRP A 106 -4.39 1.45 7.86
C TRP A 106 -5.72 0.94 8.43
N LEU A 107 -6.71 1.81 8.70
CA LEU A 107 -8.03 1.38 9.21
C LEU A 107 -8.74 0.49 8.18
N HIS A 108 -8.63 0.84 6.90
CA HIS A 108 -9.25 0.07 5.82
C HIS A 108 -8.50 -1.23 5.50
N ALA A 109 -7.17 -1.26 5.63
CA ALA A 109 -6.41 -2.51 5.54
C ALA A 109 -6.85 -3.52 6.63
N CYS A 110 -7.12 -3.05 7.85
CA CYS A 110 -7.66 -3.89 8.92
C CYS A 110 -9.08 -4.40 8.61
N GLU A 111 -9.90 -3.62 7.89
CA GLU A 111 -11.20 -4.05 7.39
C GLU A 111 -11.08 -5.12 6.31
N LEU A 112 -10.21 -4.92 5.32
CA LEU A 112 -9.96 -5.90 4.26
C LEU A 112 -9.51 -7.26 4.81
N LEU A 113 -8.73 -7.29 5.89
CA LEU A 113 -8.33 -8.54 6.56
C LEU A 113 -9.50 -9.32 7.19
N ARG A 114 -10.64 -8.68 7.46
CA ARG A 114 -11.82 -9.37 8.00
C ARG A 114 -12.63 -10.09 6.90
N ASP A 115 -12.51 -9.62 5.66
CA ASP A 115 -13.23 -10.13 4.49
C ASP A 115 -12.39 -11.07 3.60
N LEU A 116 -11.10 -11.22 3.91
CA LEU A 116 -10.13 -12.11 3.26
C LEU A 116 -10.13 -13.52 3.86
#